data_AF-A0A5B0HBF7-F1
#
_entry.id   AF-A0A5B0HBF7-F1
#
_cell.length_a   1.000
_cell.length_b   1.000
_cell.length_c   1.000
_cell.angle_alpha   90.00
_cell.angle_beta   90.00
_cell.angle_gamma   90.00
#
_symmetry.space_group_name_H-M   'P 1'
#
loop_
_entity.id
_entity.type
_entity.pdbx_description
1 polymer ?
#
loop_
_entity_poly.entity_id
_entity_poly.type
_entity_poly.pdbx_seq_one_letter_code
_entity_poly.pdbx_strand_id
1 'polypeptide(L)'
;MKTRPTLNSGNDNATITKKFRLTLVDAAGIEVRASVAGLTFSEYVRRCALGRRIDVQYNADVILVLTRIADRVDALRNGIQENPGSTLNDEVFRAFVNECIETMQRAV
;
A
#
# COMPACT_ATOMS: atom_id res chain seq x y z
N MET A 1 35.04 -20.33 28.93
CA MET A 1 33.66 -20.85 28.90
C MET A 1 32.78 -19.86 28.17
N LYS A 2 32.23 -20.20 26.99
CA LYS A 2 31.23 -19.39 26.28
C LYS A 2 29.85 -19.95 26.63
N THR A 3 29.05 -19.19 27.36
CA THR A 3 27.66 -19.54 27.67
C THR A 3 26.81 -19.41 26.41
N ARG A 4 26.17 -20.53 26.01
CA ARG A 4 25.13 -20.54 24.96
C ARG A 4 23.89 -19.79 25.48
N PRO A 5 23.24 -18.94 24.67
CA PRO A 5 21.93 -18.42 25.04
C PRO A 5 20.89 -19.54 24.93
N THR A 6 20.11 -19.72 26.00
CA THR A 6 18.94 -20.59 26.07
C THR A 6 17.84 -20.08 25.14
N LEU A 7 17.44 -20.91 24.17
CA LEU A 7 16.23 -20.71 23.37
C LEU A 7 15.01 -21.00 24.24
N ASN A 8 14.37 -19.95 24.76
CA ASN A 8 13.03 -20.08 25.32
C ASN A 8 12.01 -20.15 24.17
N SER A 9 11.32 -21.29 24.08
CA SER A 9 10.16 -21.53 23.23
C SER A 9 8.99 -20.68 23.73
N GLY A 10 8.88 -19.46 23.23
CA GLY A 10 7.73 -18.57 23.40
C GLY A 10 7.22 -18.15 22.03
N ASN A 11 6.01 -18.56 21.71
CA ASN A 11 5.36 -18.45 20.41
C ASN A 11 4.80 -17.03 20.20
N ASP A 12 5.66 -16.03 20.10
CA ASP A 12 5.31 -14.66 19.72
C ASP A 12 6.19 -14.22 18.55
N ASN A 13 5.65 -13.40 17.63
CA ASN A 13 6.40 -12.76 16.54
C ASN A 13 7.52 -11.87 17.10
N ALA A 14 8.64 -12.47 17.51
CA ALA A 14 9.76 -11.81 18.12
C ALA A 14 10.35 -10.81 17.12
N THR A 15 10.12 -9.52 17.36
CA THR A 15 10.66 -8.46 16.52
C THR A 15 12.14 -8.29 16.88
N ILE A 16 13.02 -8.83 16.04
CA ILE A 16 14.47 -8.63 16.18
C ILE A 16 14.86 -7.33 15.50
N THR A 17 15.21 -6.32 16.29
CA THR A 17 15.73 -5.05 15.78
C THR A 17 17.22 -5.18 15.47
N LYS A 18 17.60 -5.02 14.19
CA LYS A 18 18.99 -4.97 13.76
C LYS A 18 19.34 -3.53 13.35
N LYS A 19 20.50 -3.03 13.82
CA LYS A 19 21.00 -1.69 13.48
C LYS A 19 22.13 -1.84 12.46
N PHE A 20 22.07 -1.04 11.41
CA PHE A 20 23.10 -0.97 10.36
C PHE A 20 23.72 0.42 10.37
N ARG A 21 25.03 0.49 10.09
CA ARG A 21 25.69 1.77 9.80
C ARG A 21 25.72 1.94 8.30
N LEU A 22 25.27 3.09 7.85
CA LEU A 22 25.19 3.45 6.43
C LEU A 22 25.90 4.77 6.22
N THR A 23 26.46 4.94 5.02
CA THR A 23 26.88 6.26 4.58
C THR A 23 25.64 7.09 4.23
N LEU A 24 25.79 8.42 4.21
CA LEU A 24 24.68 9.32 3.84
C LEU A 24 24.19 9.05 2.41
N VAL A 25 25.10 8.73 1.49
CA VAL A 25 24.79 8.43 0.09
C VAL A 25 23.97 7.14 -0.01
N ASP A 26 24.35 6.09 0.72
CA ASP A 26 23.61 4.82 0.72
C ASP A 26 22.23 4.98 1.33
N ALA A 27 22.11 5.74 2.42
CA ALA A 27 20.84 6.02 3.08
C ALA A 27 19.87 6.73 2.12
N ALA A 28 20.33 7.80 1.44
CA ALA A 28 19.54 8.51 0.44
C ALA A 28 19.12 7.60 -0.73
N GLY A 29 20.03 6.76 -1.22
CA GLY A 29 19.73 5.81 -2.29
C GLY A 29 18.67 4.77 -1.89
N ILE A 30 18.68 4.32 -0.64
CA ILE A 30 17.66 3.40 -0.11
C ILE A 30 16.32 4.12 0.06
N GLU A 31 16.30 5.35 0.57
CA GLU A 31 15.07 6.14 0.71
C GLU A 31 14.36 6.36 -0.62
N VAL A 32 15.10 6.71 -1.69
CA VAL A 32 14.53 6.88 -3.03
C VAL A 32 13.90 5.57 -3.52
N ARG A 33 14.60 4.44 -3.40
CA ARG A 33 14.07 3.14 -3.85
C ARG A 33 12.87 2.69 -3.02
N ALA A 34 12.89 2.95 -1.71
CA ALA A 34 11.77 2.66 -0.82
C ALA A 34 10.54 3.49 -1.21
N SER A 35 10.73 4.79 -1.48
CA SER A 35 9.68 5.69 -1.94
C SER A 35 9.07 5.24 -3.27
N VAL A 36 9.90 4.91 -4.26
CA VAL A 36 9.44 4.39 -5.56
C VAL A 36 8.64 3.10 -5.42
N ALA A 37 9.00 2.24 -4.45
CA ALA A 37 8.29 1.00 -4.16
C ALA A 37 7.05 1.20 -3.26
N GLY A 38 6.76 2.42 -2.80
CA GLY A 38 5.67 2.69 -1.85
C GLY A 38 5.89 2.07 -0.47
N LEU A 39 7.13 1.93 -0.03
CA LEU A 39 7.52 1.29 1.23
C LEU A 39 8.26 2.26 2.16
N THR A 40 8.20 1.99 3.46
CA THR A 40 9.09 2.66 4.42
C THR A 40 10.52 2.13 4.28
N PHE A 41 11.51 2.92 4.69
CA PHE A 41 12.92 2.54 4.67
C PHE A 41 13.17 1.15 5.30
N SER A 42 12.64 0.92 6.49
CA SER A 42 12.84 -0.32 7.24
C SER A 42 12.17 -1.52 6.57
N GLU A 43 10.97 -1.33 6.00
CA GLU A 43 10.26 -2.39 5.29
C GLU A 43 10.92 -2.74 3.96
N TYR A 44 11.42 -1.74 3.23
CA TYR A 44 12.21 -1.96 2.02
C TYR A 44 13.45 -2.79 2.32
N VAL A 45 14.25 -2.40 3.32
CA VAL A 45 15.45 -3.15 3.75
C VAL A 45 15.10 -4.57 4.20
N ARG A 46 14.01 -4.74 4.96
CA ARG A 46 13.53 -6.06 5.39
C ARG A 46 13.21 -6.95 4.19
N ARG A 47 12.48 -6.45 3.20
CA ARG A 47 12.13 -7.23 1.99
C ARG A 47 13.36 -7.59 1.16
N CYS A 48 14.30 -6.66 0.98
CA CYS A 48 15.58 -6.93 0.33
C CYS A 48 16.35 -8.04 1.06
N ALA A 49 16.46 -7.96 2.39
CA ALA A 49 17.18 -8.94 3.20
C ALA A 49 16.55 -10.34 3.18
N LEU A 50 15.24 -10.43 2.95
CA LEU A 50 14.51 -11.69 2.83
C LEU A 50 14.47 -12.22 1.38
N GLY A 51 15.15 -11.57 0.44
CA GLY A 51 15.16 -11.97 -0.97
C GLY A 51 13.79 -11.90 -1.65
N ARG A 52 12.85 -11.14 -1.09
CA ARG A 52 11.52 -10.97 -1.69
C ARG A 52 11.66 -10.06 -2.90
N ARG A 53 11.07 -10.47 -4.04
CA ARG A 53 10.93 -9.60 -5.20
C ARG A 53 10.21 -8.32 -4.78
N ILE A 54 10.90 -7.18 -4.90
CA ILE A 54 10.30 -5.85 -4.81
C ILE A 54 9.91 -5.43 -6.23
N ASP A 55 9.24 -6.33 -6.94
CA ASP A 55 8.68 -6.06 -8.27
C ASP A 55 7.28 -5.51 -8.08
N VAL A 56 7.18 -4.27 -7.59
CA VAL A 56 6.05 -3.47 -8.03
C VAL A 56 6.47 -2.03 -8.16
N GLN A 57 6.80 -1.65 -9.40
CA GLN A 57 6.72 -0.25 -9.83
C GLN A 57 5.23 0.09 -9.93
N TYR A 58 4.59 0.36 -8.79
CA TYR A 58 3.38 1.13 -8.86
C TYR A 58 3.80 2.54 -9.24
N ASN A 59 3.39 2.98 -10.43
CA ASN A 59 3.58 4.36 -10.82
C ASN A 59 2.88 5.23 -9.75
N ALA A 60 3.66 6.01 -8.99
CA ALA A 60 3.14 6.82 -7.89
C ALA A 60 2.06 7.80 -8.37
N ASP A 61 2.16 8.29 -9.61
CA ASP A 61 1.14 9.12 -10.23
C ASP A 61 -0.16 8.34 -10.43
N VAL A 62 -0.07 7.06 -10.83
CA VAL A 62 -1.24 6.18 -10.96
C VAL A 62 -1.88 5.93 -9.60
N ILE A 63 -1.10 5.66 -8.55
CA ILE A 63 -1.64 5.52 -7.19
C ILE A 63 -2.35 6.80 -6.76
N LEU A 64 -1.72 7.96 -6.92
CA LEU A 64 -2.29 9.25 -6.53
C LEU A 64 -3.58 9.56 -7.29
N VAL A 65 -3.62 9.26 -8.58
CA VAL A 65 -4.82 9.41 -9.41
C VAL A 65 -5.93 8.47 -8.94
N LEU A 66 -5.61 7.19 -8.68
CA LEU A 66 -6.60 6.21 -8.18
C LEU A 66 -7.15 6.61 -6.80
N THR A 67 -6.31 7.08 -5.88
CA THR A 67 -6.74 7.57 -4.57
C THR A 67 -7.69 8.76 -4.71
N ARG A 68 -7.35 9.74 -5.56
CA ARG A 68 -8.23 10.91 -5.80
C ARG A 68 -9.56 10.51 -6.43
N ILE A 69 -9.58 9.49 -7.29
CA ILE A 69 -10.81 8.94 -7.85
C ILE A 69 -11.65 8.33 -6.73
N ALA A 70 -11.05 7.50 -5.86
CA ALA A 70 -11.73 6.89 -4.73
C ALA A 70 -12.35 7.96 -3.79
N ASP A 71 -11.58 8.98 -3.41
CA ASP A 71 -12.07 10.07 -2.54
C ASP A 71 -13.29 10.80 -3.15
N ARG A 72 -13.28 11.03 -4.46
CA ARG A 72 -14.39 11.69 -5.18
C ARG A 72 -15.62 10.79 -5.28
N VAL A 73 -15.43 9.50 -5.48
CA VAL A 73 -16.50 8.50 -5.52
C VAL A 73 -17.17 8.37 -4.16
N ASP A 74 -16.39 8.38 -3.08
CA ASP A 74 -16.91 8.39 -1.71
C ASP A 74 -17.67 9.68 -1.39
N ALA A 75 -17.14 10.84 -1.79
CA ALA A 75 -17.85 12.11 -1.63
C ALA A 75 -19.19 12.14 -2.40
N LEU A 76 -19.21 11.59 -3.62
CA LEU A 76 -20.43 11.47 -4.41
C LEU A 76 -21.45 10.55 -3.73
N ARG A 77 -21.00 9.39 -3.22
CA ARG A 77 -21.87 8.46 -2.49
C ARG A 77 -22.45 9.10 -1.23
N ASN A 78 -21.64 9.81 -0.46
CA ASN A 78 -22.12 10.50 0.75
C ASN A 78 -23.15 11.58 0.40
N GLY A 79 -22.93 12.35 -0.67
CA GLY A 79 -23.90 13.35 -1.15
C GLY A 79 -25.24 12.77 -1.62
N ILE A 80 -25.24 11.53 -2.12
CA ILE A 80 -26.46 10.77 -2.46
C ILE A 80 -27.21 10.35 -1.19
N GLN A 81 -26.50 9.85 -0.18
CA GLN A 81 -27.10 9.43 1.09
C GLN A 81 -27.69 10.61 1.87
N GLU A 82 -27.08 11.78 1.79
CA GLU A 82 -27.57 13.01 2.42
C GLU A 82 -28.78 13.62 1.68
N ASN A 83 -29.08 13.19 0.45
CA ASN A 83 -30.21 13.68 -0.34
C ASN A 83 -31.12 12.53 -0.83
N PRO A 84 -31.92 11.90 0.04
CA PRO A 84 -32.76 10.74 -0.30
C PRO A 84 -33.87 11.01 -1.33
N GLY A 85 -34.13 12.27 -1.71
CA GLY A 85 -35.05 12.67 -2.78
C GLY A 85 -34.41 12.85 -4.16
N SER A 86 -33.09 12.64 -4.29
CA SER A 86 -32.36 12.75 -5.55
C SER A 86 -32.67 11.55 -6.47
N THR A 87 -32.67 11.79 -7.79
CA THR A 87 -32.79 10.74 -8.81
C THR A 87 -31.58 9.82 -8.87
N LEU A 88 -30.42 10.28 -8.37
CA LEU A 88 -29.28 9.44 -8.06
C LEU A 88 -29.49 8.82 -6.68
N ASN A 89 -29.70 7.51 -6.65
CA ASN A 89 -29.81 6.69 -5.45
C ASN A 89 -28.73 5.59 -5.46
N ASP A 90 -28.63 4.83 -4.37
CA ASP A 90 -27.60 3.78 -4.21
C ASP A 90 -27.68 2.69 -5.31
N GLU A 91 -28.85 2.39 -5.85
CA GLU A 91 -29.01 1.41 -6.95
C GLU A 91 -28.44 1.94 -8.26
N VAL A 92 -28.76 3.19 -8.63
CA VAL A 92 -28.24 3.84 -9.83
C VAL A 92 -26.72 4.00 -9.75
N PHE A 93 -26.21 4.38 -8.58
CA PHE A 93 -24.77 4.48 -8.34
C PHE A 93 -24.06 3.14 -8.47
N ARG A 94 -24.62 2.06 -7.90
CA ARG A 94 -24.06 0.70 -8.05
C ARG A 94 -24.07 0.23 -9.50
N ALA A 95 -25.15 0.48 -10.23
CA ALA A 95 -25.24 0.13 -11.65
C ALA A 95 -24.15 0.83 -12.48
N PHE A 96 -23.94 2.13 -12.23
CA PHE A 96 -22.88 2.91 -12.89
C PHE A 96 -21.47 2.40 -12.55
N VAL A 97 -21.18 2.12 -11.27
CA VAL A 97 -19.86 1.56 -10.87
C VAL A 97 -19.59 0.21 -11.53
N ASN A 98 -20.60 -0.66 -11.59
CA ASN A 98 -20.47 -1.96 -12.27
C ASN A 98 -20.21 -1.80 -13.77
N GLU A 99 -20.90 -0.87 -14.45
CA GLU A 99 -20.65 -0.56 -15.85
C GLU A 99 -19.21 -0.06 -16.10
N CYS A 100 -18.70 0.82 -15.22
CA CYS A 100 -17.31 1.26 -15.29
C CYS A 100 -16.32 0.11 -15.12
N ILE A 101 -16.55 -0.80 -14.16
CA ILE A 101 -15.70 -1.98 -13.94
C ILE A 101 -15.71 -2.89 -15.18
N GLU A 102 -16.88 -3.20 -15.72
CA GLU A 102 -16.99 -4.02 -16.93
C GLU A 102 -16.30 -3.39 -18.14
N THR A 103 -16.41 -2.06 -18.29
CA THR A 103 -15.77 -1.34 -19.39
C THR A 103 -14.25 -1.40 -19.27
N MET A 104 -13.70 -1.22 -18.06
CA MET A 104 -12.27 -1.34 -17.82
C MET A 104 -11.76 -2.77 -18.05
N GLN A 105 -12.55 -3.79 -17.70
CA GLN A 105 -12.20 -5.19 -17.92
C GLN A 105 -12.20 -5.59 -19.41
N ARG A 106 -13.04 -4.95 -20.25
CA ARG A 106 -13.06 -5.19 -21.70
C ARG A 106 -11.95 -4.47 -22.47
N ALA A 107 -11.36 -3.43 -21.87
CA ALA A 107 -10.30 -2.63 -22.49
C ALA A 107 -8.88 -3.19 -22.27
N VAL A 108 -8.76 -4.26 -21.47
CA VAL A 108 -7.52 -5.01 -21.19
C VAL A 108 -7.53 -6.31 -21.99
#